data_AF-A0A352YZU4-F1
#
_entry.id   AF-A0A352YZU4-F1
#
_cell.length_a   1.000
_cell.length_b   1.000
_cell.length_c   1.000
_cell.angle_alpha   90.00
_cell.angle_beta   90.00
_cell.angle_gamma   90.00
#
_symmetry.space_group_name_H-M   'P 1'
#
loop_
_entity.id
_entity.type
_entity.pdbx_description
1 polymer ?
#
loop_
_entity_poly.entity_id
_entity_poly.type
_entity_poly.pdbx_seq_one_letter_code
_entity_poly.pdbx_strand_id
1 'polypeptide(L)'
;MAVAKFNKNIIASSNFRDIAPYCKANNILYLGTLDILNIALQKGVFDEARCNIFISTAIKVNNARFPLGVKTIHDYMAPDLSFI
;
A
#
# COMPACT_ATOMS: atom_id res chain seq x y z
N MET A 1 7.94 -15.20 2.98
CA MET A 1 8.75 -14.18 2.25
C MET A 1 9.87 -14.78 1.39
N ALA A 2 10.37 -16.00 1.67
CA ALA A 2 11.42 -16.65 0.86
C ALA A 2 11.06 -16.77 -0.63
N VAL A 3 9.81 -17.13 -0.96
CA VAL A 3 9.35 -17.19 -2.36
C VAL A 3 9.52 -15.85 -3.08
N ALA A 4 9.17 -14.73 -2.44
CA ALA A 4 9.34 -13.41 -3.05
C ALA A 4 10.82 -13.04 -3.23
N LYS A 5 11.66 -13.38 -2.25
CA LYS A 5 13.12 -13.18 -2.31
C LYS A 5 13.75 -13.90 -3.51
N PHE A 6 13.44 -15.18 -3.69
CA PHE A 6 14.09 -16.00 -4.71
C PHE A 6 13.47 -15.85 -6.11
N ASN A 7 12.23 -15.37 -6.20
CA ASN A 7 11.53 -15.20 -7.47
C ASN A 7 11.38 -13.73 -7.91
N LYS A 8 12.03 -12.77 -7.23
CA LYS A 8 11.92 -11.31 -7.49
C LYS A 8 10.47 -10.79 -7.48
N ASN A 9 9.61 -11.37 -6.64
CA ASN A 9 8.23 -10.93 -6.51
C ASN A 9 8.10 -9.77 -5.50
N ILE A 10 7.00 -9.05 -5.61
CA ILE A 10 6.63 -7.94 -4.71
C ILE A 10 5.79 -8.49 -3.56
N ILE A 11 6.00 -7.98 -2.34
CA ILE A 11 5.17 -8.32 -1.18
C ILE A 11 4.14 -7.22 -0.94
N ALA A 12 2.85 -7.53 -1.10
CA ALA A 12 1.78 -6.66 -0.62
C ALA A 12 1.42 -7.01 0.84
N SER A 13 1.36 -6.00 1.73
CA SER A 13 0.96 -6.21 3.13
C SER A 13 0.33 -4.97 3.73
N SER A 14 -0.72 -5.17 4.54
CA SER A 14 -1.31 -4.13 5.39
C SER A 14 -0.56 -3.94 6.72
N ASN A 15 0.42 -4.81 7.02
CA ASN A 15 1.21 -4.76 8.25
C ASN A 15 2.70 -4.57 7.95
N PHE A 16 3.08 -3.31 7.74
CA PHE A 16 4.46 -2.93 7.45
C PHE A 16 5.43 -3.15 8.60
N ARG A 17 4.97 -3.12 9.85
CA ARG A 17 5.83 -3.28 11.02
C ARG A 17 6.59 -4.60 10.96
N ASP A 18 5.91 -5.65 10.54
CA ASP A 18 6.45 -7.01 10.56
C ASP A 18 7.26 -7.32 9.31
N ILE A 19 6.84 -6.81 8.14
CA ILE A 19 7.48 -7.17 6.86
C ILE A 19 8.59 -6.20 6.44
N ALA A 20 8.52 -4.92 6.80
CA ALA A 20 9.42 -3.90 6.24
C ALA A 20 10.89 -4.14 6.60
N PRO A 21 11.27 -4.53 7.84
CA PRO A 21 12.67 -4.81 8.17
C PRO A 21 13.24 -5.94 7.31
N TYR A 22 12.49 -7.03 7.14
CA TYR A 22 12.93 -8.16 6.33
C TYR A 22 13.01 -7.80 4.84
N CYS A 23 12.01 -7.10 4.30
CA CYS A 23 11.99 -6.72 2.89
C CYS A 23 13.16 -5.79 2.56
N LYS A 24 13.44 -4.79 3.41
CA LYS A 24 14.60 -3.90 3.28
C LYS A 24 15.92 -4.67 3.34
N ALA A 25 16.10 -5.56 4.30
CA ALA A 25 17.32 -6.34 4.45
C ALA A 25 17.60 -7.31 3.28
N ASN A 26 16.58 -7.65 2.49
CA ASN A 26 16.67 -8.61 1.40
C ASN A 26 16.39 -8.00 0.02
N ASN A 27 16.35 -6.68 -0.10
CA ASN A 27 16.04 -5.95 -1.34
C ASN A 27 14.75 -6.44 -2.02
N ILE A 28 13.72 -6.73 -1.23
CA ILE A 28 12.40 -7.11 -1.72
C ILE A 28 11.53 -5.86 -1.75
N LEU A 29 10.95 -5.54 -2.91
CA LEU A 29 9.95 -4.50 -2.99
C LEU A 29 8.69 -4.91 -2.23
N TYR A 30 8.08 -3.96 -1.53
CA TYR A 30 6.83 -4.19 -0.83
C TYR A 30 5.86 -3.03 -1.03
N LEU A 31 4.57 -3.36 -1.11
CA LEU A 31 3.47 -2.43 -1.30
C LEU A 31 2.53 -2.48 -0.10
N GLY A 32 2.01 -1.31 0.26
CA GLY A 32 1.02 -1.13 1.30
C GLY A 32 -0.37 -1.00 0.73
N THR A 33 -1.34 -0.92 1.64
CA THR A 33 -2.73 -0.75 1.27
C THR A 33 -2.97 0.51 0.42
N LEU A 34 -2.31 1.63 0.75
CA LEU A 34 -2.45 2.87 0.00
C LEU A 34 -1.81 2.82 -1.39
N ASP A 35 -0.67 2.13 -1.53
CA ASP A 35 -0.06 1.87 -2.85
C ASP A 35 -1.03 1.12 -3.76
N ILE A 36 -1.68 0.07 -3.23
CA ILE A 36 -2.64 -0.75 -3.97
C ILE A 36 -3.86 0.08 -4.38
N LEU A 37 -4.39 0.92 -3.48
CA LEU A 37 -5.50 1.81 -3.81
C LEU A 37 -5.13 2.83 -4.89
N ASN A 38 -3.93 3.40 -4.81
CA ASN A 38 -3.43 4.33 -5.82
C ASN A 38 -3.29 3.64 -7.20
N ILE A 39 -2.72 2.43 -7.25
CA ILE A 39 -2.65 1.63 -8.48
C ILE A 39 -4.05 1.36 -9.04
N ALA A 40 -5.00 0.96 -8.18
CA ALA A 40 -6.36 0.65 -8.62
C ALA A 40 -7.10 1.89 -9.16
N LEU A 41 -6.86 3.06 -8.55
CA LEU A 41 -7.35 4.35 -9.04
C LEU A 41 -6.76 4.70 -10.40
N GLN A 42 -5.44 4.60 -10.56
CA GLN A 42 -4.77 4.89 -11.83
C GLN A 42 -5.18 3.93 -12.96
N LYS A 43 -5.43 2.65 -12.64
CA LYS A 43 -5.92 1.64 -13.60
C LYS A 43 -7.43 1.72 -13.85
N GLY A 44 -8.16 2.62 -13.18
CA GLY A 44 -9.61 2.77 -13.32
C GLY A 44 -10.45 1.61 -12.77
N VAL A 45 -9.84 0.70 -11.99
CA VAL A 45 -10.52 -0.44 -11.35
C VAL A 45 -11.30 0.02 -10.11
N PHE A 46 -10.81 1.07 -9.47
CA PHE A 46 -11.42 1.71 -8.30
C PHE A 46 -11.53 3.21 -8.56
N ASP A 47 -12.58 3.84 -8.04
CA ASP A 47 -12.74 5.30 -8.15
C ASP A 47 -12.37 6.00 -6.85
N GLU A 48 -12.19 7.31 -6.96
CA GLU A 48 -11.77 8.17 -5.85
C GLU A 48 -12.73 8.08 -4.65
N ALA A 49 -14.04 8.09 -4.89
CA ALA A 49 -15.04 8.05 -3.82
C ALA A 49 -14.91 6.75 -3.02
N ARG A 50 -14.78 5.62 -3.70
CA ARG A 50 -14.55 4.32 -3.06
C ARG A 50 -13.20 4.25 -2.34
N CYS A 51 -12.12 4.84 -2.89
CA CYS A 51 -10.85 4.97 -2.18
C CYS A 51 -11.01 5.73 -0.86
N ASN A 52 -11.65 6.90 -0.90
CA ASN A 52 -11.84 7.77 0.26
C ASN A 52 -12.73 7.12 1.33
N ILE A 53 -13.80 6.44 0.92
CA ILE A 53 -14.63 5.65 1.83
C ILE A 53 -13.79 4.58 2.51
N PHE A 54 -13.03 3.79 1.74
CA PHE A 54 -12.18 2.74 2.30
C PHE A 54 -11.17 3.29 3.32
N ILE A 55 -10.46 4.37 2.98
CA ILE A 55 -9.47 5.00 3.87
C ILE A 55 -10.14 5.43 5.18
N SER A 56 -11.28 6.12 5.07
CA SER A 56 -12.02 6.60 6.24
C SER A 56 -12.52 5.47 7.13
N THR A 57 -13.03 4.38 6.54
CA THR A 57 -13.51 3.19 7.26
C THR A 57 -12.37 2.44 7.91
N ALA A 58 -11.25 2.24 7.21
CA ALA A 58 -10.08 1.57 7.74
C ALA A 58 -9.50 2.32 8.96
N ILE A 59 -9.45 3.65 8.92
CA ILE A 59 -9.02 4.46 10.06
C ILE A 59 -10.02 4.34 11.22
N LYS A 60 -11.32 4.54 10.97
CA LYS A 60 -12.34 4.61 12.04
C LYS A 60 -12.67 3.26 12.69
N VAL A 61 -12.75 2.20 11.89
CA VAL A 61 -13.23 0.88 12.33
C VAL A 61 -12.06 -0.01 12.71
N ASN A 62 -11.02 -0.04 11.89
CA ASN A 62 -9.89 -0.97 12.06
C ASN A 62 -8.68 -0.33 12.76
N ASN A 63 -8.78 0.95 13.16
CA ASN A 63 -7.67 1.73 13.70
C ASN A 63 -6.41 1.66 12.83
N ALA A 64 -6.61 1.62 11.49
CA ALA A 64 -5.51 1.54 10.54
C ALA A 64 -4.57 2.74 10.70
N ARG A 65 -3.27 2.46 10.73
CA ARG A 65 -2.22 3.47 10.87
C ARG A 65 -1.61 3.76 9.50
N PHE A 66 -2.24 4.69 8.79
CA PHE A 66 -1.69 5.24 7.56
C PHE A 66 -0.66 6.34 7.86
N PRO A 67 0.15 6.75 6.85
CA PRO A 67 1.06 7.87 7.00
C PRO A 67 0.36 9.12 7.55
N LEU A 68 1.08 9.92 8.33
CA LEU A 68 0.55 11.11 8.96
C LEU A 68 -0.02 12.06 7.91
N GLY A 69 -1.23 12.56 8.15
CA GLY A 69 -1.92 13.50 7.26
C GLY A 69 -2.83 12.86 6.21
N VAL A 70 -2.75 11.56 5.97
CA VAL A 70 -3.59 10.89 4.97
C VAL A 70 -5.03 10.74 5.46
N LYS A 71 -5.98 11.44 4.82
CA LYS A 71 -7.42 11.30 5.04
C LYS A 71 -8.17 10.87 3.79
N THR A 72 -7.64 11.23 2.64
CA THR A 72 -8.14 10.92 1.30
C THR A 72 -7.01 10.30 0.46
N ILE A 73 -7.36 9.70 -0.68
CA ILE A 73 -6.37 9.11 -1.57
C ILE A 73 -5.41 10.15 -2.16
N HIS A 74 -5.86 11.42 -2.30
CA HIS A 74 -5.05 12.51 -2.83
C HIS A 74 -4.04 13.08 -1.82
N ASP A 75 -4.24 12.82 -0.52
CA ASP A 75 -3.25 13.17 0.51
C ASP A 75 -2.03 12.23 0.48
N TYR A 76 -2.15 11.09 -0.22
CA TYR A 76 -1.11 10.07 -0.26
C TYR A 76 -0.11 10.32 -1.38
N MET A 77 1.13 10.62 -1.00
CA MET A 77 2.26 10.67 -1.93
C MET A 77 2.75 9.24 -2.22
N ALA A 78 2.21 8.64 -3.28
CA ALA A 78 2.64 7.32 -3.73
C ALA A 78 4.09 7.36 -4.28
N PRO A 79 4.90 6.32 -4.04
CA PRO A 79 6.15 6.16 -4.76
C PRO A 79 5.89 5.96 -6.26
N ASP A 80 6.91 6.22 -7.09
CA ASP A 80 6.83 5.88 -8.50
C ASP A 80 6.73 4.35 -8.64
N LEU A 81 5.58 3.88 -9.14
CA LEU A 81 5.26 2.48 -9.37
C LEU A 81 4.96 2.21 -10.84
N SER A 82 5.41 3.08 -11.75
CA SER A 82 5.14 3.00 -13.20
C SER A 82 5.67 1.72 -13.86
N PHE A 83 6.52 0.97 -13.16
CA PHE A 83 7.05 -0.32 -13.59
C PHE A 83 6.12 -1.52 -13.31
N ILE A 84 4.91 -1.29 -12.75
CA ILE A 84 3.87 -2.30 -12.39
C ILE A 84 2.57 -2.10 -13.19
#